data_AF-A0A090WBE6-F1
#
_entry.id   AF-A0A090WBE6-F1
#
_cell.length_a   1.000
_cell.length_b   1.000
_cell.length_c   1.000
_cell.angle_alpha   90.00
_cell.angle_beta   90.00
_cell.angle_gamma   90.00
#
_symmetry.space_group_name_H-M   'P 1'
#
loop_
_entity.id
_entity.type
_entity.pdbx_description
1 polymer ?
#
loop_
_entity_poly.entity_id
_entity_poly.type
_entity_poly.pdbx_seq_one_letter_code
_entity_poly.pdbx_strand_id
1 'polypeptide(L)'
;MRDGLFELPKVENLPDYKSLKAELHRIKCDLPPINIAMTGVGKVAGGIIEVLEELHIHALKPKEYLQLGQFNNVQTVYTQLDVMDYYTRKDGYKPTKTECYNNPELLKSDFMKYAKVTDMLITGHFYGNGAPYFFTREDMRAADFKINLVADVSCDIDGPIACTIRPSTIADPIYAYDASTEKEVPFKTAGAITVMAVDNLPCELPKDASEGFGEMFEKHVIPAFFNGDKNGILERAQMTTSEGALTERFAYLQDFVDGDD
;
A
#
# COMPACT_ATOMS: atom_id res chain seq x y z
N MET A 1 7.09 0.38 -19.29
CA MET A 1 7.45 1.81 -19.10
C MET A 1 8.90 2.05 -18.66
N ARG A 2 9.37 1.60 -17.48
CA ARG A 2 10.79 1.77 -17.05
C ARG A 2 11.75 0.91 -17.89
N ASP A 3 11.57 -0.41 -17.80
CA ASP A 3 12.50 -1.41 -18.35
C ASP A 3 12.12 -1.90 -19.76
N GLY A 4 10.94 -1.52 -20.25
CA GLY A 4 10.50 -1.86 -21.61
C GLY A 4 10.26 -3.36 -21.87
N LEU A 5 10.02 -4.17 -20.82
CA LEU A 5 9.89 -5.62 -20.94
C LEU A 5 8.62 -6.07 -21.68
N PHE A 6 7.51 -5.37 -21.47
CA PHE A 6 6.23 -5.62 -22.10
C PHE A 6 5.40 -4.33 -22.13
N GLU A 7 4.35 -4.34 -22.94
CA GLU A 7 3.34 -3.29 -22.99
C GLU A 7 2.06 -3.77 -22.31
N LEU A 8 1.49 -2.92 -21.46
CA LEU A 8 0.16 -3.08 -20.90
C LEU A 8 -0.63 -1.81 -21.21
N PRO A 9 -1.90 -1.92 -21.63
CA PRO A 9 -2.77 -0.76 -21.70
C PRO A 9 -2.98 -0.18 -20.29
N LYS A 10 -3.21 1.13 -20.21
CA LYS A 10 -3.70 1.73 -18.96
C LYS A 10 -5.04 1.11 -18.57
N VAL A 11 -5.28 0.97 -17.27
CA VAL A 11 -6.48 0.31 -16.74
C VAL A 11 -7.74 1.09 -17.13
N GLU A 12 -7.69 2.43 -17.11
CA GLU A 12 -8.76 3.30 -17.60
C GLU A 12 -9.23 3.01 -19.05
N ASN A 13 -8.39 2.39 -19.89
CA ASN A 13 -8.72 2.04 -21.27
C ASN A 13 -9.37 0.65 -21.40
N LEU A 14 -9.47 -0.10 -20.31
CA LEU A 14 -10.10 -1.42 -20.28
C LEU A 14 -11.56 -1.30 -19.84
N PRO A 15 -12.48 -2.07 -20.44
CA PRO A 15 -13.91 -1.91 -20.17
C PRO A 15 -14.36 -2.45 -18.81
N ASP A 16 -13.60 -3.39 -18.23
CA ASP A 16 -13.93 -4.06 -16.98
C ASP A 16 -12.71 -4.79 -16.39
N TYR A 17 -12.86 -5.23 -15.14
CA TYR A 17 -11.83 -6.00 -14.45
C TYR A 17 -11.49 -7.34 -15.13
N LYS A 18 -12.46 -7.96 -15.82
CA LYS A 18 -12.22 -9.20 -16.59
C LYS A 18 -11.20 -8.97 -17.71
N SER A 19 -11.28 -7.83 -18.40
CA SER A 19 -10.34 -7.45 -19.45
C SER A 19 -8.95 -7.16 -18.88
N LEU A 20 -8.86 -6.57 -17.68
CA LEU A 20 -7.59 -6.44 -16.96
C LEU A 20 -6.95 -7.80 -16.69
N LYS A 21 -7.71 -8.78 -16.17
CA LYS A 21 -7.19 -10.14 -15.96
C LYS A 21 -6.64 -10.77 -17.24
N ALA A 22 -7.31 -10.56 -18.37
CA ALA A 22 -6.85 -11.05 -19.66
C ALA A 22 -5.49 -10.43 -20.08
N GLU A 23 -5.31 -9.13 -19.87
CA GLU A 23 -4.03 -8.45 -20.13
C GLU A 23 -2.92 -8.90 -19.16
N LEU A 24 -3.23 -9.10 -17.88
CA LEU A 24 -2.29 -9.67 -16.90
C LEU A 24 -1.85 -11.08 -17.31
N HIS A 25 -2.79 -11.93 -17.72
CA HIS A 25 -2.49 -13.29 -18.17
C HIS A 25 -1.60 -13.33 -19.40
N ARG A 26 -1.70 -12.33 -20.28
CA ARG A 26 -0.90 -12.22 -21.49
C ARG A 26 0.58 -12.03 -21.18
N ILE A 27 0.91 -11.26 -20.14
CA ILE A 27 2.30 -10.88 -19.81
C ILE A 27 2.97 -11.78 -18.77
N LYS A 28 2.26 -12.75 -18.18
CA LYS A 28 2.79 -13.56 -17.06
C LYS A 28 4.09 -14.32 -17.38
N CYS A 29 4.31 -14.66 -18.65
CA CYS A 29 5.52 -15.34 -19.11
C CYS A 29 6.70 -14.37 -19.38
N ASP A 30 6.42 -13.07 -19.42
CA ASP A 30 7.40 -12.01 -19.72
C ASP A 30 7.96 -11.37 -18.43
N LEU A 31 7.54 -11.87 -17.26
CA LEU A 31 7.96 -11.33 -15.98
C LEU A 31 9.44 -11.64 -15.69
N PRO A 32 10.23 -10.64 -15.26
CA PRO A 32 11.62 -10.85 -14.93
C PRO A 32 11.78 -11.54 -13.57
N PRO A 33 12.94 -12.15 -13.29
CA PRO A 33 13.25 -12.69 -11.97
C PRO A 33 13.45 -11.55 -10.96
N ILE A 34 12.39 -11.21 -10.23
CA ILE A 34 12.41 -10.18 -9.17
C ILE A 34 11.76 -10.70 -7.89
N ASN A 35 12.24 -10.18 -6.77
CA ASN A 35 11.71 -10.48 -5.46
C ASN A 35 10.80 -9.34 -5.01
N ILE A 36 9.54 -9.66 -4.72
CA ILE A 36 8.52 -8.68 -4.32
C ILE A 36 8.22 -8.85 -2.83
N ALA A 37 8.29 -7.77 -2.05
CA ALA A 37 7.75 -7.76 -0.70
C ALA A 37 6.46 -6.94 -0.71
N MET A 38 5.39 -7.50 -0.19
CA MET A 38 4.16 -6.76 0.06
C MET A 38 3.85 -6.72 1.54
N THR A 39 3.05 -5.75 1.96
CA THR A 39 2.79 -5.49 3.38
C THR A 39 1.30 -5.40 3.66
N GLY A 40 0.91 -5.78 4.87
CA GLY A 40 -0.47 -5.70 5.33
C GLY A 40 -1.26 -6.98 5.06
N VAL A 41 -2.38 -7.11 5.79
CA VAL A 41 -3.27 -8.29 5.78
C VAL A 41 -4.75 -7.90 5.61
N GLY A 42 -5.00 -6.63 5.25
CA GLY A 42 -6.35 -6.08 5.07
C GLY A 42 -6.90 -6.24 3.64
N LYS A 43 -7.97 -5.50 3.34
CA LYS A 43 -8.62 -5.53 2.01
C LYS A 43 -7.69 -5.10 0.87
N VAL A 44 -6.87 -4.07 1.10
CA VAL A 44 -5.88 -3.59 0.13
C VAL A 44 -4.87 -4.69 -0.22
N ALA A 45 -4.34 -5.37 0.81
CA ALA A 45 -3.47 -6.53 0.63
C ALA A 45 -4.16 -7.65 -0.16
N GLY A 46 -5.46 -7.88 0.06
CA GLY A 46 -6.26 -8.81 -0.73
C GLY A 46 -6.26 -8.48 -2.23
N GLY A 47 -6.47 -7.21 -2.60
CA GLY A 47 -6.42 -6.79 -4.00
C GLY A 47 -5.02 -6.93 -4.63
N ILE A 48 -3.96 -6.66 -3.87
CA ILE A 48 -2.58 -6.89 -4.31
C ILE A 48 -2.35 -8.39 -4.58
N ILE A 49 -2.75 -9.25 -3.63
CA ILE A 49 -2.62 -10.71 -3.78
C ILE A 49 -3.37 -11.20 -5.00
N GLU A 50 -4.59 -10.71 -5.24
CA GLU A 50 -5.37 -11.10 -6.41
C GLU A 50 -4.61 -10.82 -7.71
N VAL A 51 -4.03 -9.62 -7.87
CA VAL A 51 -3.22 -9.28 -9.06
C VAL A 51 -1.97 -10.18 -9.18
N LEU A 52 -1.28 -10.45 -8.07
CA LEU A 52 -0.09 -11.32 -8.06
C LEU A 52 -0.45 -12.77 -8.42
N GLU A 53 -1.61 -13.26 -7.99
CA GLU A 53 -2.14 -14.59 -8.32
C GLU A 53 -2.56 -14.69 -9.79
N GLU A 54 -3.23 -13.67 -10.34
CA GLU A 54 -3.55 -13.61 -11.78
C GLU A 54 -2.28 -13.63 -12.66
N LEU A 55 -1.18 -13.06 -12.16
CA LEU A 55 0.14 -13.12 -12.79
C LEU A 55 0.90 -14.45 -12.54
N HIS A 56 0.31 -15.39 -11.79
CA HIS A 56 0.92 -16.67 -11.41
C HIS A 56 2.24 -16.54 -10.63
N ILE A 57 2.41 -15.46 -9.87
CA ILE A 57 3.63 -15.22 -9.09
C ILE A 57 3.57 -16.06 -7.81
N HIS A 58 4.64 -16.81 -7.51
CA HIS A 58 4.65 -17.71 -6.37
C HIS A 58 4.89 -17.00 -5.03
N ALA A 59 4.09 -17.34 -4.02
CA ALA A 59 4.22 -16.83 -2.67
C ALA A 59 5.22 -17.65 -1.84
N LEU A 60 6.10 -16.96 -1.11
CA LEU A 60 7.03 -17.55 -0.14
C LEU A 60 6.72 -17.06 1.27
N LYS A 61 6.96 -17.91 2.27
CA LYS A 61 6.86 -17.45 3.66
C LYS A 61 7.98 -16.45 3.97
N PRO A 62 7.77 -15.50 4.90
CA PRO A 62 8.77 -14.46 5.18
C PRO A 62 10.17 -15.02 5.51
N LYS A 63 10.25 -16.16 6.22
CA LYS A 63 11.53 -16.81 6.53
C LYS A 63 12.21 -17.45 5.32
N GLU A 64 11.43 -18.02 4.40
CA GLU A 64 11.93 -18.63 3.15
C GLU A 64 12.40 -17.53 2.20
N TYR A 65 11.64 -16.43 2.11
CA TYR A 65 11.98 -15.27 1.30
C TYR A 65 13.34 -14.65 1.66
N LEU A 66 13.69 -14.58 2.95
CA LEU A 66 15.00 -14.09 3.39
C LEU A 66 16.18 -14.95 2.91
N GLN A 67 15.95 -16.22 2.57
CA GLN A 67 17.00 -17.08 2.01
C GLN A 67 17.34 -16.71 0.57
N LEU A 68 16.50 -15.93 -0.13
CA LEU A 68 16.79 -15.45 -1.49
C LEU A 68 18.03 -14.55 -1.54
N GLY A 69 18.47 -13.98 -0.42
CA GLY A 69 19.74 -13.25 -0.36
C GLY A 69 20.98 -14.14 -0.55
N GLN A 70 20.82 -15.47 -0.54
CA GLN A 70 21.93 -16.43 -0.65
C GLN A 70 22.04 -17.06 -2.05
N PHE A 71 21.03 -16.90 -2.91
CA PHE A 71 20.97 -17.56 -4.22
C PHE A 71 20.35 -16.65 -5.27
N ASN A 72 20.74 -16.86 -6.53
CA ASN A 72 20.11 -16.14 -7.64
C ASN A 72 18.75 -16.76 -7.95
N ASN A 73 17.69 -16.04 -7.63
CA ASN A 73 16.33 -16.42 -8.01
C ASN A 73 16.15 -16.26 -9.53
N VAL A 74 15.47 -17.23 -10.14
CA VAL A 74 15.24 -17.28 -11.60
C VAL A 74 13.77 -17.06 -11.97
N GLN A 75 12.90 -16.83 -10.99
CA GLN A 75 11.47 -16.58 -11.17
C GLN A 75 11.03 -15.33 -10.41
N THR A 76 9.91 -14.74 -10.79
CA THR A 76 9.26 -13.73 -9.95
C THR A 76 8.62 -14.41 -8.73
N VAL A 77 8.89 -13.92 -7.53
CA VAL A 77 8.29 -14.43 -6.29
C VAL A 77 7.87 -13.27 -5.40
N TYR A 78 6.91 -13.52 -4.50
CA TYR A 78 6.51 -12.53 -3.51
C TYR A 78 6.45 -13.09 -2.09
N THR A 79 6.50 -12.19 -1.09
CA THR A 79 6.15 -12.52 0.29
C THR A 79 5.21 -11.47 0.86
N GLN A 80 4.29 -11.91 1.71
CA GLN A 80 3.40 -11.03 2.47
C GLN A 80 3.95 -10.85 3.88
N LEU A 81 4.16 -9.59 4.27
CA LEU A 81 4.67 -9.21 5.57
C LEU A 81 3.59 -8.56 6.43
N ASP A 82 3.49 -9.00 7.69
CA ASP A 82 2.64 -8.40 8.71
C ASP A 82 3.49 -7.66 9.75
N VAL A 83 2.85 -6.90 10.64
CA VAL A 83 3.50 -6.03 11.64
C VAL A 83 4.52 -6.76 12.53
N MET A 84 4.36 -8.07 12.73
CA MET A 84 5.29 -8.88 13.53
C MET A 84 6.51 -9.39 12.74
N ASP A 85 6.50 -9.27 11.41
CA ASP A 85 7.62 -9.67 10.57
C ASP A 85 8.69 -8.56 10.52
N TYR A 86 8.25 -7.30 10.52
CA TYR A 86 9.12 -6.13 10.34
C TYR A 86 9.23 -5.19 11.55
N TYR A 87 8.50 -5.42 12.64
CA TYR A 87 8.75 -4.73 13.90
C TYR A 87 9.34 -5.65 14.96
N THR A 88 10.24 -5.08 15.75
CA THR A 88 10.77 -5.68 16.98
C THR A 88 10.60 -4.72 18.13
N ARG A 89 10.52 -5.22 19.36
CA ARG A 89 10.54 -4.33 20.53
C ARG A 89 11.96 -3.81 20.76
N LYS A 90 12.07 -2.59 21.27
CA LYS A 90 13.36 -1.95 21.60
C LYS A 90 14.14 -2.72 22.67
N ASP A 91 13.45 -3.42 23.55
CA ASP A 91 14.00 -4.28 24.61
C ASP A 91 14.44 -5.68 24.12
N GLY A 92 14.29 -5.98 22.82
CA GLY A 92 14.74 -7.23 22.20
C GLY A 92 13.70 -8.35 22.19
N TYR A 93 12.52 -8.15 22.78
CA TYR A 93 11.43 -9.12 22.70
C TYR A 93 10.67 -9.01 21.36
N LYS A 94 9.90 -10.06 21.04
CA LYS A 94 8.98 -10.02 19.89
C LYS A 94 7.71 -9.28 20.28
N PRO A 95 7.24 -8.33 19.45
CA PRO A 95 5.97 -7.68 19.71
C PRO A 95 4.80 -8.62 19.37
N THR A 96 3.69 -8.39 20.04
CA THR A 96 2.36 -8.87 19.64
C THR A 96 1.75 -7.88 18.65
N LYS A 97 0.76 -8.34 17.86
CA LYS A 97 0.02 -7.44 16.95
C LYS A 97 -0.62 -6.26 17.70
N THR A 98 -1.17 -6.51 18.88
CA THR A 98 -1.80 -5.47 19.70
C THR A 98 -0.81 -4.39 20.10
N GLU A 99 0.40 -4.75 20.52
CA GLU A 99 1.47 -3.79 20.82
C GLU A 99 1.89 -3.03 19.57
N CYS A 100 1.92 -3.68 18.40
CA CYS A 100 2.21 -3.02 17.14
C CYS A 100 1.23 -1.87 16.83
N TYR A 101 -0.04 -1.99 17.22
CA TYR A 101 -1.07 -0.99 16.95
C TYR A 101 -1.21 0.05 18.06
N ASN A 102 -1.08 -0.37 19.32
CA ASN A 102 -1.41 0.47 20.46
C ASN A 102 -0.18 1.10 21.14
N ASN A 103 1.02 0.58 20.90
CA ASN A 103 2.25 1.00 21.57
C ASN A 103 3.44 1.14 20.60
N PRO A 104 3.31 1.92 19.50
CA PRO A 104 4.36 2.07 18.51
C PRO A 104 5.68 2.61 19.09
N GLU A 105 5.64 3.37 20.18
CA GLU A 105 6.79 3.92 20.88
C GLU A 105 7.75 2.85 21.44
N LEU A 106 7.26 1.63 21.66
CA LEU A 106 8.05 0.51 22.16
C LEU A 106 8.79 -0.23 21.04
N LEU A 107 8.50 0.09 19.78
CA LEU A 107 8.93 -0.67 18.61
C LEU A 107 10.10 0.00 17.90
N LYS A 108 10.85 -0.81 17.16
CA LYS A 108 11.82 -0.38 16.15
C LYS A 108 11.63 -1.21 14.89
N SER A 109 11.99 -0.64 13.75
CA SER A 109 11.98 -1.36 12.48
C SER A 109 13.08 -2.42 12.45
N ASP A 110 12.71 -3.57 11.91
CA ASP A 110 13.56 -4.67 11.50
C ASP A 110 13.33 -4.98 10.01
N PHE A 111 12.76 -4.03 9.25
CA PHE A 111 12.41 -4.22 7.85
C PHE A 111 13.66 -4.29 6.94
N MET A 112 14.80 -3.71 7.36
CA MET A 112 16.02 -3.69 6.56
C MET A 112 16.51 -5.09 6.15
N LYS A 113 16.20 -6.15 6.91
CA LYS A 113 16.50 -7.53 6.49
C LYS A 113 15.77 -7.93 5.20
N TYR A 114 14.56 -7.40 4.97
CA TYR A 114 13.81 -7.60 3.73
C TYR A 114 14.28 -6.63 2.64
N ALA A 115 14.54 -5.36 2.98
CA ALA A 115 15.02 -4.37 2.01
C ALA A 115 16.31 -4.79 1.26
N LYS A 116 17.13 -5.65 1.88
CA LYS A 116 18.36 -6.22 1.29
C LYS A 116 18.12 -7.30 0.24
N VAL A 117 16.95 -7.93 0.24
CA VAL A 117 16.63 -9.05 -0.66
C VAL A 117 15.48 -8.75 -1.63
N THR A 118 14.79 -7.62 -1.42
CA THR A 118 13.62 -7.17 -2.19
C THR A 118 14.02 -6.23 -3.32
N ASP A 119 13.49 -6.47 -4.52
CA ASP A 119 13.61 -5.56 -5.67
C ASP A 119 12.44 -4.57 -5.72
N MET A 120 11.23 -5.05 -5.40
CA MET A 120 9.99 -4.28 -5.43
C MET A 120 9.23 -4.35 -4.10
N LEU A 121 8.88 -3.19 -3.55
CA LEU A 121 7.98 -3.08 -2.41
C LEU A 121 6.58 -2.66 -2.86
N ILE A 122 5.54 -3.36 -2.41
CA ILE A 122 4.14 -2.97 -2.57
C ILE A 122 3.54 -2.72 -1.18
N THR A 123 3.14 -1.48 -0.87
CA THR A 123 2.50 -1.19 0.41
C THR A 123 1.02 -1.57 0.34
N GLY A 124 0.50 -2.21 1.39
CA GLY A 124 -0.92 -2.49 1.56
C GLY A 124 -1.30 -2.50 3.04
N HIS A 125 -0.42 -1.95 3.88
CA HIS A 125 -0.59 -1.83 5.31
C HIS A 125 -1.24 -0.48 5.65
N PHE A 126 -1.80 -0.41 6.84
CA PHE A 126 -2.17 0.84 7.46
C PHE A 126 -0.97 1.35 8.27
N TYR A 127 -0.63 2.63 8.12
CA TYR A 127 0.39 3.28 8.93
C TYR A 127 -0.26 4.13 10.03
N GLY A 128 0.07 3.79 11.29
CA GLY A 128 -0.42 4.53 12.46
C GLY A 128 0.55 5.62 12.88
N ASN A 129 0.01 6.71 13.44
CA ASN A 129 0.81 7.80 14.00
C ASN A 129 1.83 7.27 15.03
N GLY A 130 3.09 7.66 14.85
CA GLY A 130 4.19 7.30 15.74
C GLY A 130 4.80 5.91 15.49
N ALA A 131 4.28 5.12 14.54
CA ALA A 131 4.90 3.86 14.14
C ALA A 131 6.30 4.10 13.54
N PRO A 132 7.27 3.18 13.75
CA PRO A 132 8.59 3.32 13.14
C PRO A 132 8.53 3.27 11.61
N TYR A 133 9.40 4.05 10.96
CA TYR A 133 9.63 3.97 9.52
C TYR A 133 10.11 2.58 9.15
N PHE A 134 9.75 2.09 7.96
CA PHE A 134 10.25 0.81 7.47
C PHE A 134 11.75 0.93 7.20
N PHE A 135 12.11 1.99 6.47
CA PHE A 135 13.48 2.42 6.23
C PHE A 135 13.52 3.94 6.10
N THR A 136 14.62 4.53 6.55
CA THR A 136 14.88 5.96 6.51
C THR A 136 15.58 6.36 5.21
N ARG A 137 15.70 7.67 4.94
CA ARG A 137 16.51 8.18 3.82
C ARG A 137 17.98 7.75 3.91
N GLU A 138 18.50 7.60 5.12
CA GLU A 138 19.86 7.10 5.35
C GLU A 138 19.98 5.61 4.99
N ASP A 139 19.02 4.78 5.41
CA ASP A 139 18.98 3.36 5.09
C ASP A 139 18.98 3.11 3.58
N MET A 140 18.30 3.96 2.82
CA MET A 140 18.23 3.87 1.35
C MET A 140 19.56 4.14 0.64
N ARG A 141 20.51 4.79 1.31
CA ARG A 141 21.87 5.03 0.79
C ARG A 141 22.81 3.86 1.10
N ALA A 142 22.37 2.89 1.90
CA ALA A 142 23.19 1.73 2.24
C ALA A 142 23.49 0.90 0.99
N ALA A 143 24.73 0.42 0.88
CA ALA A 143 25.17 -0.37 -0.28
C ALA A 143 24.43 -1.70 -0.46
N ASP A 144 23.80 -2.19 0.61
CA ASP A 144 22.99 -3.41 0.61
C ASP A 144 21.48 -3.14 0.48
N PHE A 145 21.05 -1.89 0.31
CA PHE A 145 19.65 -1.57 0.00
C PHE A 145 19.34 -1.93 -1.46
N LYS A 146 18.37 -2.84 -1.69
CA LYS A 146 18.11 -3.42 -3.02
C LYS A 146 16.83 -2.89 -3.70
N ILE A 147 15.89 -2.35 -2.92
CA ILE A 147 14.59 -1.90 -3.43
C ILE A 147 14.80 -0.77 -4.45
N ASN A 148 14.34 -1.00 -5.69
CA ASN A 148 14.41 -0.01 -6.77
C ASN A 148 13.03 0.29 -7.40
N LEU A 149 12.00 -0.41 -6.94
CA LEU A 149 10.60 -0.20 -7.27
C LEU A 149 9.79 -0.09 -5.97
N VAL A 150 8.97 0.96 -5.85
CA VAL A 150 8.04 1.13 -4.76
C VAL A 150 6.65 1.44 -5.35
N ALA A 151 5.68 0.59 -5.04
CA ALA A 151 4.27 0.82 -5.28
C ALA A 151 3.61 1.10 -3.93
N ASP A 152 3.55 2.38 -3.55
CA ASP A 152 2.98 2.84 -2.30
C ASP A 152 1.46 3.08 -2.45
N VAL A 153 0.65 2.08 -2.12
CA VAL A 153 -0.81 2.15 -2.22
C VAL A 153 -1.43 2.97 -1.09
N SER A 154 -0.76 3.08 0.07
CA SER A 154 -1.27 3.92 1.17
C SER A 154 -1.05 5.41 0.90
N CYS A 155 -0.03 5.76 0.10
CA CYS A 155 0.29 7.13 -0.30
C CYS A 155 0.51 8.07 0.90
N ASP A 156 1.08 7.53 1.99
CA ASP A 156 1.42 8.31 3.18
C ASP A 156 2.68 9.16 2.89
N ILE A 157 2.47 10.44 2.55
CA ILE A 157 3.55 11.41 2.28
C ILE A 157 4.38 11.62 3.54
N ASP A 158 5.71 11.51 3.42
CA ASP A 158 6.63 11.54 4.56
C ASP A 158 6.25 10.50 5.66
N GLY A 159 5.60 9.41 5.23
CA GLY A 159 5.22 8.28 6.06
C GLY A 159 6.33 7.22 6.15
N PRO A 160 5.97 5.92 6.28
CA PRO A 160 6.92 4.86 6.60
C PRO A 160 7.93 4.56 5.47
N ILE A 161 7.66 5.05 4.26
CA ILE A 161 8.43 4.82 3.04
C ILE A 161 9.10 6.13 2.64
N ALA A 162 10.40 6.26 2.93
CA ALA A 162 11.10 7.53 2.85
C ALA A 162 11.22 8.16 1.44
N CYS A 163 10.97 7.39 0.37
CA CYS A 163 10.92 7.88 -1.01
C CYS A 163 9.52 8.32 -1.49
N THR A 164 8.49 8.17 -0.67
CA THR A 164 7.14 8.71 -0.93
C THR A 164 7.10 10.19 -0.55
N ILE A 165 7.54 11.05 -1.48
CA ILE A 165 7.75 12.49 -1.25
C ILE A 165 6.57 13.35 -1.72
N ARG A 166 5.68 12.79 -2.54
CA ARG A 166 4.45 13.44 -3.03
C ARG A 166 3.47 12.39 -3.54
N PRO A 167 2.16 12.71 -3.61
CA PRO A 167 1.24 11.88 -4.35
C PRO A 167 1.53 11.98 -5.85
N SER A 168 1.22 10.90 -6.55
CA SER A 168 1.19 10.79 -8.00
C SER A 168 -0.25 10.67 -8.47
N THR A 169 -0.50 10.82 -9.77
CA THR A 169 -1.87 10.86 -10.32
C THR A 169 -2.09 9.71 -11.28
N ILE A 170 -3.34 9.39 -11.61
CA ILE A 170 -3.67 8.42 -12.68
C ILE A 170 -3.04 8.82 -14.03
N ALA A 171 -2.96 10.13 -14.30
CA ALA A 171 -2.36 10.65 -15.53
C ALA A 171 -0.84 10.43 -15.56
N ASP A 172 -0.18 10.78 -14.45
CA ASP A 172 1.26 10.63 -14.22
C ASP A 172 1.52 9.88 -12.89
N PRO A 173 1.44 8.53 -12.91
CA PRO A 173 1.51 7.69 -11.70
C PRO A 173 2.96 7.43 -11.27
N ILE A 174 3.88 7.78 -12.16
CA ILE A 174 5.31 7.55 -12.23
C ILE A 174 6.23 8.65 -11.68
N TYR A 175 7.05 8.47 -10.65
CA TYR A 175 8.24 9.34 -10.52
C TYR A 175 9.51 8.58 -10.11
N ALA A 176 10.67 9.22 -10.30
CA ALA A 176 11.96 8.68 -9.91
C ALA A 176 12.55 9.48 -8.75
N TYR A 177 12.96 8.79 -7.70
CA TYR A 177 13.57 9.36 -6.50
C TYR A 177 15.04 8.98 -6.42
N ASP A 178 15.94 9.96 -6.31
CA ASP A 178 17.35 9.71 -6.06
C ASP A 178 17.64 9.74 -4.55
N ALA A 179 18.06 8.61 -3.99
CA ALA A 179 18.38 8.49 -2.58
C ALA A 179 19.60 9.35 -2.15
N SER A 180 20.48 9.71 -3.07
CA SER A 180 21.68 10.51 -2.75
C SER A 180 21.34 11.98 -2.53
N THR A 181 20.51 12.55 -3.40
CA THR A 181 20.07 13.94 -3.35
C THR A 181 18.74 14.16 -2.62
N GLU A 182 18.03 13.07 -2.32
CA GLU A 182 16.70 13.05 -1.67
C GLU A 182 15.64 13.82 -2.46
N LYS A 183 15.75 13.78 -3.79
CA LYS A 183 14.92 14.57 -4.69
C LYS A 183 14.34 13.72 -5.80
N GLU A 184 13.23 14.22 -6.33
CA GLU A 184 12.74 13.76 -7.62
C GLU A 184 13.77 14.09 -8.71
N VAL A 185 14.05 13.10 -9.55
CA VAL A 185 14.95 13.20 -10.70
C VAL A 185 14.20 12.77 -11.96
N PRO A 186 14.71 13.08 -13.16
CA PRO A 186 14.08 12.62 -14.39
C PRO A 186 13.79 11.12 -14.38
N PHE A 187 12.62 10.74 -14.92
CA PHE A 187 12.27 9.33 -15.04
C PHE A 187 13.35 8.55 -15.78
N LYS A 188 13.67 7.33 -15.30
CA LYS A 188 14.76 6.47 -15.78
C LYS A 188 16.19 6.97 -15.51
N THR A 189 16.39 7.95 -14.62
CA THR A 189 17.74 8.21 -14.08
C THR A 189 18.32 6.92 -13.48
N ALA A 190 19.54 6.56 -13.88
CA ALA A 190 20.19 5.35 -13.42
C ALA A 190 20.42 5.38 -11.91
N GLY A 191 20.09 4.28 -11.22
CA GLY A 191 20.19 4.17 -9.77
C GLY A 191 19.05 4.85 -8.99
N ALA A 192 18.18 5.60 -9.66
CA ALA A 192 17.00 6.18 -9.02
C ALA A 192 15.93 5.11 -8.76
N ILE A 193 15.23 5.27 -7.64
CA ILE A 193 14.15 4.39 -7.21
C ILE A 193 12.87 4.88 -7.87
N THR A 194 12.18 3.98 -8.55
CA THR A 194 10.92 4.32 -9.20
C THR A 194 9.78 4.15 -8.21
N VAL A 195 8.99 5.21 -8.02
CA VAL A 195 7.92 5.26 -7.03
C VAL A 195 6.59 5.52 -7.72
N MET A 196 5.58 4.75 -7.32
CA MET A 196 4.17 4.98 -7.62
C MET A 196 3.45 5.21 -6.29
N ALA A 197 2.73 6.31 -6.16
CA ALA A 197 2.00 6.68 -4.95
C ALA A 197 0.67 7.34 -5.35
N VAL A 198 -0.23 6.58 -5.95
CA VAL A 198 -1.50 7.12 -6.50
C VAL A 198 -2.55 7.14 -5.39
N ASP A 199 -3.10 8.30 -5.10
CA ASP A 199 -4.01 8.54 -3.97
C ASP A 199 -5.46 8.08 -4.23
N ASN A 200 -5.84 7.88 -5.49
CA ASN A 200 -7.21 7.60 -5.91
C ASN A 200 -7.35 6.36 -6.81
N LEU A 201 -6.59 5.29 -6.53
CA LEU A 201 -6.59 4.05 -7.32
C LEU A 201 -7.96 3.43 -7.63
N PRO A 202 -9.01 3.52 -6.79
CA PRO A 202 -10.34 3.01 -7.17
C PRO A 202 -10.90 3.64 -8.47
N CYS A 203 -10.44 4.84 -8.85
CA CYS A 203 -10.85 5.51 -10.07
C CYS A 203 -10.26 4.89 -11.36
N GLU A 204 -9.30 3.97 -11.26
CA GLU A 204 -8.78 3.21 -12.41
C GLU A 204 -9.76 2.14 -12.90
N LEU A 205 -10.63 1.63 -12.01
CA LEU A 205 -11.72 0.70 -12.34
C LEU A 205 -13.06 1.27 -11.84
N PRO A 206 -13.51 2.43 -12.39
CA PRO A 206 -14.60 3.20 -11.79
C PRO A 206 -15.94 2.47 -11.87
N LYS A 207 -16.15 1.66 -12.91
CA LYS A 207 -17.34 0.81 -13.06
C LYS A 207 -17.41 -0.24 -11.95
N ASP A 208 -16.41 -1.10 -11.86
CA ASP A 208 -16.35 -2.18 -10.87
C ASP A 208 -16.37 -1.62 -9.43
N ALA A 209 -15.69 -0.49 -9.18
CA ALA A 209 -15.72 0.20 -7.90
C ALA A 209 -17.12 0.72 -7.53
N SER A 210 -17.84 1.29 -8.50
CA SER A 210 -19.20 1.81 -8.29
C SER A 210 -20.21 0.68 -8.06
N GLU A 211 -20.13 -0.39 -8.85
CA GLU A 211 -20.97 -1.58 -8.70
C GLU A 211 -20.74 -2.22 -7.32
N GLY A 212 -19.49 -2.46 -6.94
CA GLY A 212 -19.14 -3.02 -5.63
C GLY A 212 -19.57 -2.14 -4.45
N PHE A 213 -19.44 -0.81 -4.57
CA PHE A 213 -19.97 0.11 -3.56
C PHE A 213 -21.49 0.03 -3.46
N GLY A 214 -22.18 0.03 -4.61
CA GLY A 214 -23.64 -0.06 -4.68
C GLY A 214 -24.19 -1.31 -4.01
N GLU A 215 -23.60 -2.48 -4.30
CA GLU A 215 -23.99 -3.75 -3.67
C GLU A 215 -23.79 -3.74 -2.15
N MET A 216 -22.66 -3.20 -1.67
CA MET A 216 -22.40 -3.08 -0.23
C MET A 216 -23.37 -2.10 0.44
N PHE A 217 -23.66 -0.98 -0.22
CA PHE A 217 -24.59 0.02 0.27
C PHE A 217 -26.02 -0.53 0.35
N GLU A 218 -26.49 -1.20 -0.70
CA GLU A 218 -27.81 -1.85 -0.74
C GLU A 218 -27.94 -2.91 0.34
N LYS A 219 -26.93 -3.75 0.51
CA LYS A 219 -26.98 -4.85 1.47
C LYS A 219 -26.88 -4.40 2.92
N HIS A 220 -26.03 -3.42 3.21
CA HIS A 220 -25.63 -3.10 4.59
C HIS A 220 -26.21 -1.79 5.12
N VAL A 221 -26.53 -0.82 4.25
CA VAL A 221 -26.95 0.52 4.67
C VAL A 221 -28.44 0.72 4.43
N ILE A 222 -28.96 0.38 3.25
CA ILE A 222 -30.39 0.57 2.92
C ILE A 222 -31.34 -0.03 3.98
N PRO A 223 -31.13 -1.27 4.49
CA PRO A 223 -32.03 -1.85 5.49
C PRO A 223 -32.10 -1.06 6.80
N ALA A 224 -31.04 -0.32 7.16
CA ALA A 224 -31.00 0.46 8.39
C ALA A 224 -32.03 1.60 8.40
N PHE A 225 -32.37 2.15 7.22
CA PHE A 225 -33.41 3.17 7.09
C PHE A 225 -34.82 2.65 7.38
N PHE A 226 -35.05 1.34 7.24
CA PHE A 226 -36.38 0.74 7.35
C PHE A 226 -36.58 -0.12 8.59
N ASN A 227 -35.50 -0.45 9.30
CA ASN A 227 -35.55 -1.29 10.51
C ASN A 227 -35.42 -0.49 11.81
N GLY A 228 -35.56 0.83 11.75
CA GLY A 228 -35.35 1.72 12.89
C GLY A 228 -33.90 1.77 13.35
N ASP A 229 -32.96 1.68 12.41
CA ASP A 229 -31.51 1.63 12.64
C ASP A 229 -31.07 0.65 13.74
N LYS A 230 -31.59 -0.58 13.70
CA LYS A 230 -31.41 -1.59 14.75
C LYS A 230 -29.94 -1.81 15.18
N ASN A 231 -29.00 -1.59 14.27
CA ASN A 231 -27.57 -1.80 14.48
C ASN A 231 -26.79 -0.49 14.69
N GLY A 232 -27.48 0.66 14.81
CA GLY A 232 -26.89 2.00 14.97
C GLY A 232 -25.98 2.43 13.81
N ILE A 233 -26.20 1.91 12.60
CA ILE A 233 -25.37 2.23 11.42
C ILE A 233 -25.55 3.68 11.03
N LEU A 234 -26.80 4.15 10.95
CA LEU A 234 -27.12 5.51 10.54
C LEU A 234 -26.67 6.50 11.62
N GLU A 235 -26.97 6.22 12.88
CA GLU A 235 -26.53 7.04 14.02
C GLU A 235 -25.01 7.22 14.03
N ARG A 236 -24.25 6.13 13.87
CA ARG A 236 -22.78 6.19 13.83
C ARG A 236 -22.22 6.90 12.59
N ALA A 237 -22.97 6.91 11.49
CA ALA A 237 -22.57 7.55 10.24
C ALA A 237 -22.94 9.04 10.19
N GLN A 238 -23.84 9.50 11.06
CA GLN A 238 -24.29 10.88 11.09
C GLN A 238 -23.25 11.82 11.72
N MET A 239 -22.67 12.69 10.90
CA MET A 239 -21.68 13.68 11.36
C MET A 239 -22.32 14.89 12.05
N THR A 240 -23.50 15.32 11.58
CA THR A 240 -24.18 16.53 12.07
C THR A 240 -25.60 16.24 12.54
N THR A 241 -26.05 16.95 13.58
CA THR A 241 -27.44 16.95 14.04
C THR A 241 -28.36 17.61 13.01
N SER A 242 -29.68 17.55 13.23
CA SER A 242 -30.68 18.24 12.39
C SER A 242 -30.51 19.75 12.35
N GLU A 243 -29.87 20.32 13.36
CA GLU A 243 -29.58 21.75 13.51
C GLU A 243 -28.25 22.15 12.87
N GLY A 244 -27.52 21.20 12.27
CA GLY A 244 -26.24 21.44 11.59
C GLY A 244 -25.02 21.46 12.52
N ALA A 245 -25.18 21.17 13.81
CA ALA A 245 -24.07 21.06 14.75
C ALA A 245 -23.37 19.70 14.62
N LEU A 246 -22.07 19.62 14.88
CA LEU A 246 -21.36 18.34 14.94
C LEU A 246 -21.93 17.47 16.08
N THR A 247 -22.06 16.16 15.83
CA THR A 247 -22.41 15.22 16.90
C THR A 247 -21.21 15.00 17.82
N GLU A 248 -21.44 14.51 19.05
CA GLU A 248 -20.38 14.33 20.07
C GLU A 248 -19.17 13.55 19.55
N ARG A 249 -19.42 12.51 18.74
CA ARG A 249 -18.37 11.68 18.15
C ARG A 249 -17.44 12.45 17.20
N PHE A 250 -17.95 13.48 16.55
CA PHE A 250 -17.22 14.29 15.57
C PHE A 250 -16.87 15.68 16.10
N ALA A 251 -17.10 15.96 17.40
CA ALA A 251 -16.81 17.25 18.02
C ALA A 251 -15.33 17.66 17.90
N TYR A 252 -14.42 16.68 17.72
CA TYR A 252 -13.00 16.94 17.46
C TYR A 252 -12.73 17.68 16.13
N LEU A 253 -13.72 17.82 15.25
CA LEU A 253 -13.64 18.57 14.00
C LEU A 253 -14.08 20.04 14.13
N GLN A 254 -14.46 20.50 15.33
CA GLN A 254 -15.03 21.83 15.51
C GLN A 254 -14.05 22.95 15.12
N ASP A 255 -12.78 22.82 15.47
CA ASP A 255 -11.73 23.80 15.13
C ASP A 255 -11.60 23.98 13.59
N PHE A 256 -11.69 22.90 12.82
CA PHE A 256 -11.74 22.94 11.35
C PHE A 256 -13.00 23.65 10.81
N VAL A 257 -14.15 23.51 11.48
CA VAL A 257 -15.40 24.16 11.09
C VAL A 257 -15.33 25.67 11.34
N ASP A 258 -14.71 26.07 12.46
CA ASP A 258 -14.56 27.47 12.86
C ASP A 258 -13.42 28.17 12.09
N GLY A 259 -12.51 27.40 11.49
CA GLY A 259 -11.38 27.90 10.69
C GLY A 259 -10.16 28.27 11.52
N ASP A 260 -9.97 27.60 12.67
CA ASP A 260 -8.93 27.90 13.65
C ASP A 260 -7.66 27.01 13.49
N ASP A 261 -7.61 26.14 12.48
CA ASP A 261 -6.49 25.23 12.11
C ASP A 261 -5.61 25.75 10.94
#